data_AF-A0A2D6EYE4-F1
#
_entry.id   AF-A0A2D6EYE4-F1
#
_cell.length_a   1.000
_cell.length_b   1.000
_cell.length_c   1.000
_cell.angle_alpha   90.00
_cell.angle_beta   90.00
_cell.angle_gamma   90.00
#
_symmetry.space_group_name_H-M   'P 1'
#
loop_
_entity.id
_entity.type
_entity.pdbx_description
1 polymer ?
#
loop_
_entity_poly.entity_id
_entity_poly.type
_entity_poly.pdbx_seq_one_letter_code
_entity_poly.pdbx_strand_id
1 'polypeptide(L)'
;MLAHADGEHLSVEGYEFELVKDGNRFGLVTEYEDLNVQAQIMDDKGVDIYYTDTEELNKTYWATWRPLPGDYQIQFIARIDGKILKPTYNITASRLPWDAILGVLGLLFVIGRWRYRRKLWYGYLLGGVLIVIAAGIYLYQPAPIACDSEGCLLPIHWHAELNISVCGNEVFLPEEVGDLNAQHTHNDTNRLHLHAMTKMNVDQTALLTPDQHKLGDVFQQTGIRFNSTCFSSYCNGDACIGSGAGKLRMTVNGEANTEYDEYVWIDGDEIAIVFE
;
A
#
# COMPACT_ATOMS: atom_id res chain seq x y z
N MET A 1 -15.49 8.71 19.10
CA MET A 1 -14.54 7.62 19.40
C MET A 1 -13.51 8.23 20.32
N LEU A 2 -13.56 7.95 21.61
CA LEU A 2 -12.63 8.52 22.59
C LEU A 2 -11.80 7.35 23.11
N ALA A 3 -10.61 7.19 22.56
CA ALA A 3 -9.58 6.35 23.16
C ALA A 3 -8.76 7.28 24.06
N HIS A 4 -8.71 7.00 25.36
CA HIS A 4 -7.70 7.56 26.22
C HIS A 4 -6.39 6.83 25.92
N ALA A 5 -5.37 7.55 25.47
CA ALA A 5 -4.01 7.03 25.41
C ALA A 5 -3.23 7.67 26.57
N ASP A 6 -2.85 6.86 27.54
CA ASP A 6 -1.66 7.14 28.34
C ASP A 6 -0.48 6.92 27.38
N GLY A 7 0.35 7.94 27.12
CA GLY A 7 1.41 7.89 26.11
C GLY A 7 2.30 6.67 26.28
N GLU A 8 2.31 5.78 25.28
CA GLU A 8 3.20 4.63 25.29
C GLU A 8 4.59 5.08 24.82
N HIS A 9 5.54 5.09 25.74
CA HIS A 9 6.94 5.35 25.45
C HIS A 9 7.64 4.08 24.95
N LEU A 10 8.44 4.22 23.89
CA LEU A 10 9.21 3.15 23.29
C LEU A 10 10.63 3.62 22.98
N SER A 11 11.62 2.80 23.35
CA SER A 11 13.03 3.02 23.01
C SER A 11 13.47 1.99 21.96
N VAL A 12 13.98 2.48 20.82
CA VAL A 12 14.49 1.63 19.74
C VAL A 12 15.92 2.05 19.43
N GLU A 13 16.87 1.15 19.68
CA GLU A 13 18.31 1.41 19.49
C GLU A 13 18.85 2.66 20.21
N GLY A 14 18.22 3.06 21.32
CA GLY A 14 18.59 4.25 22.09
C GLY A 14 17.93 5.54 21.62
N TYR A 15 17.04 5.48 20.63
CA TYR A 15 16.17 6.58 20.22
C TYR A 15 14.82 6.44 20.94
N GLU A 16 14.31 7.54 21.49
CA GLU A 16 13.07 7.56 22.25
C GLU A 16 11.90 8.08 21.40
N PHE A 17 10.77 7.39 21.50
CA PHE A 17 9.54 7.69 20.79
C PHE A 17 8.35 7.60 21.73
N GLU A 18 7.33 8.43 21.51
CA GLU A 18 6.06 8.36 22.22
C GLU A 18 4.91 8.27 21.22
N LEU A 19 4.01 7.31 21.43
CA LEU A 19 2.77 7.23 20.67
C LEU A 19 1.71 8.12 21.33
N VAL A 20 1.21 9.09 20.58
CA VAL A 20 0.03 9.89 20.94
C VAL A 20 -1.16 9.55 20.05
N LYS A 21 -2.37 9.75 20.56
CA LYS A 21 -3.61 9.47 19.82
C LYS A 21 -4.60 10.62 19.94
N ASP A 22 -5.16 11.03 18.80
CA ASP A 22 -6.25 12.00 18.73
C ASP A 22 -7.35 11.49 17.78
N GLY A 23 -8.39 10.89 18.36
CA GLY A 23 -9.47 10.26 17.60
C GLY A 23 -8.97 9.14 16.68
N ASN A 24 -8.94 9.42 15.38
CA ASN A 24 -8.48 8.52 14.31
C ASN A 24 -7.06 8.86 13.81
N ARG A 25 -6.33 9.71 14.54
CA ARG A 25 -4.95 10.06 14.25
C ARG A 25 -4.04 9.40 15.27
N PHE A 26 -2.91 8.89 14.80
CA PHE A 26 -1.83 8.32 15.60
C PHE A 26 -0.58 9.15 15.32
N GLY A 27 0.04 9.69 16.35
CA GLY A 27 1.21 10.55 16.24
C GLY A 27 2.43 9.85 16.83
N LEU A 28 3.53 9.86 16.09
CA LEU A 28 4.84 9.54 16.64
C LEU A 28 5.49 10.84 17.10
N VAL A 29 5.60 11.04 18.41
CA VAL A 29 6.32 12.18 18.99
C VAL A 29 7.79 11.81 19.14
N THR A 30 8.66 12.72 18.72
CA THR A 30 10.11 12.55 18.83
C THR A 30 10.81 13.90 18.93
N GLU A 31 12.03 13.93 19.47
CA GLU A 31 12.83 15.15 19.59
C GLU A 31 13.60 15.50 18.32
N TYR A 32 13.76 14.53 17.41
CA TYR A 32 14.52 14.67 16.17
C TYR A 32 13.70 15.38 15.08
N GLU A 33 14.35 16.28 14.35
CA GLU A 33 13.74 17.14 13.33
C GLU A 33 14.08 16.64 11.92
N ASP A 34 13.31 17.10 10.91
CA ASP A 34 13.50 16.80 9.48
C ASP A 34 13.53 15.29 9.15
N LEU A 35 12.75 14.48 9.87
CA LEU A 35 12.67 13.05 9.61
C LEU A 35 11.71 12.77 8.45
N ASN A 36 12.10 11.86 7.57
CA ASN A 36 11.15 11.19 6.71
C ASN A 36 10.53 10.03 7.51
N VAL A 37 9.26 10.20 7.91
CA VAL A 37 8.52 9.22 8.72
C VAL A 37 7.28 8.77 7.97
N GLN A 38 7.08 7.46 7.95
CA GLN A 38 5.91 6.83 7.34
C GLN A 38 5.26 5.90 8.35
N ALA A 39 3.97 5.61 8.16
CA ALA A 39 3.23 4.72 9.04
C ALA A 39 2.66 3.54 8.25
N GLN A 40 2.94 2.35 8.76
CA GLN A 40 2.47 1.07 8.28
C GLN A 40 1.53 0.50 9.34
N ILE A 41 0.34 0.05 8.90
CA ILE A 41 -0.63 -0.62 9.76
C ILE A 41 -0.68 -2.08 9.35
N MET A 42 -0.55 -2.96 10.33
CA MET A 42 -0.65 -4.40 10.18
C MET A 42 -1.84 -4.95 10.98
N ASP A 43 -2.40 -6.06 10.52
CA ASP A 43 -3.38 -6.83 11.29
C ASP A 43 -2.74 -7.58 12.48
N ASP A 44 -3.55 -8.36 13.20
CA ASP A 44 -3.11 -9.15 14.36
C ASP A 44 -2.11 -10.28 14.01
N LYS A 45 -1.90 -10.54 12.71
CA LYS A 45 -0.95 -11.53 12.20
C LYS A 45 0.31 -10.89 11.62
N GLY A 46 0.42 -9.56 11.66
CA GLY A 46 1.54 -8.83 11.07
C GLY A 46 1.43 -8.67 9.55
N VAL A 47 0.24 -8.86 8.96
CA VAL A 47 0.02 -8.63 7.52
C VAL A 47 -0.27 -7.16 7.30
N ASP A 48 0.42 -6.55 6.35
CA ASP A 48 0.20 -5.16 5.97
C ASP A 48 -1.19 -4.92 5.39
N ILE A 49 -1.90 -3.95 5.95
CA ILE A 49 -3.25 -3.59 5.53
C ILE A 49 -3.40 -2.14 5.12
N TYR A 50 -2.47 -1.26 5.53
CA TYR A 50 -2.52 0.15 5.18
C TYR A 50 -1.15 0.81 5.31
N TYR A 51 -0.85 1.70 4.38
CA TYR A 51 0.38 2.49 4.36
C TYR A 51 0.05 3.96 4.14
N THR A 52 0.72 4.86 4.86
CA THR A 52 0.53 6.31 4.68
C THR A 52 1.79 7.08 5.03
N ASP A 53 2.04 8.14 4.26
CA ASP A 53 2.96 9.19 4.70
C ASP A 53 2.40 9.90 5.94
N THR A 54 3.29 10.47 6.75
CA THR A 54 2.90 11.23 7.94
C THR A 54 2.93 12.73 7.66
N GLU A 55 2.06 13.47 8.37
CA GLU A 55 2.10 14.93 8.41
C GLU A 55 2.85 15.38 9.67
N GLU A 56 3.93 16.13 9.51
CA GLU A 56 4.65 16.70 10.65
C GLU A 56 3.92 17.93 11.20
N LEU A 57 3.57 17.91 12.49
CA LEU A 57 3.03 19.05 13.20
C LEU A 57 3.56 19.09 14.63
N ASN A 58 4.31 20.14 14.98
CA ASN A 58 4.92 20.34 16.30
C ASN A 58 5.73 19.12 16.78
N LYS A 59 6.68 18.64 15.95
CA LYS A 59 7.52 17.44 16.23
C LYS A 59 6.75 16.13 16.43
N THR A 60 5.53 16.09 15.91
CA THR A 60 4.69 14.89 15.91
C THR A 60 4.39 14.52 14.47
N TYR A 61 4.69 13.28 14.12
CA TYR A 61 4.44 12.73 12.79
C TYR A 61 3.09 11.99 12.81
N TRP A 62 2.06 12.61 12.24
CA TRP A 62 0.69 12.13 12.31
C TRP A 62 0.32 11.23 11.13
N ALA A 63 -0.12 10.02 11.44
CA ALA A 63 -0.82 9.13 10.53
C ALA A 63 -2.33 9.15 10.81
N THR A 64 -3.15 9.34 9.79
CA THR A 64 -4.61 9.26 9.93
C THR A 64 -5.10 7.92 9.43
N TRP A 65 -5.77 7.16 10.29
CA TRP A 65 -6.30 5.85 9.94
C TRP A 65 -7.63 5.59 10.63
N ARG A 66 -8.60 5.05 9.88
CA ARG A 66 -9.95 4.73 10.37
C ARG A 66 -10.10 3.23 10.51
N PRO A 67 -9.69 2.63 11.63
CA PRO A 67 -9.72 1.19 11.80
C PRO A 67 -11.14 0.63 11.77
N LEU A 68 -11.28 -0.55 11.17
CA LEU A 68 -12.35 -1.46 11.57
C LEU A 68 -12.05 -1.98 12.99
N PRO A 69 -13.05 -2.47 13.73
CA PRO A 69 -12.79 -2.97 15.07
C PRO A 69 -11.95 -4.25 15.07
N GLY A 70 -10.89 -4.26 15.86
CA GLY A 70 -9.91 -5.35 15.90
C GLY A 70 -8.62 -4.94 16.62
N ASP A 71 -7.68 -5.88 16.69
CA ASP A 71 -6.32 -5.64 17.17
C ASP A 71 -5.40 -5.47 15.96
N TYR A 72 -4.51 -4.48 16.06
CA TYR A 72 -3.62 -4.10 14.97
C TYR A 72 -2.28 -3.67 15.54
N GLN A 73 -1.30 -3.55 14.65
CA GLN A 73 -0.02 -2.94 14.94
C GLN A 73 0.17 -1.72 14.07
N ILE A 74 0.61 -0.60 14.65
CA ILE A 74 1.11 0.55 13.89
C ILE A 74 2.62 0.60 14.04
N GLN A 75 3.32 0.51 12.91
CA GLN A 75 4.76 0.66 12.82
C GLN A 75 5.07 1.98 12.12
N PHE A 76 5.85 2.83 12.77
CA PHE A 76 6.41 4.00 12.09
C PHE A 76 7.79 3.65 11.55
N ILE A 77 8.07 4.02 10.31
CA ILE A 77 9.37 3.83 9.66
C ILE A 77 10.03 5.20 9.61
N ALA A 78 11.03 5.42 10.47
CA ALA A 78 11.74 6.69 10.58
C ALA A 78 13.20 6.52 10.13
N ARG A 79 13.70 7.44 9.30
CA ARG A 79 15.12 7.48 8.92
C ARG A 79 15.86 8.54 9.73
N ILE A 80 16.79 8.10 10.59
CA ILE A 80 17.60 8.98 11.46
C ILE A 80 19.08 8.62 11.29
N ASP A 81 19.93 9.59 10.94
CA ASP A 81 21.37 9.40 10.74
C ASP A 81 21.74 8.23 9.79
N GLY A 82 20.93 8.02 8.76
CA GLY A 82 21.10 6.93 7.79
C GLY A 82 20.66 5.55 8.29
N LYS A 83 20.15 5.44 9.52
CA LYS A 83 19.53 4.23 10.06
C LYS A 83 18.02 4.25 9.83
N ILE A 84 17.44 3.06 9.65
CA ILE A 84 15.99 2.87 9.56
C ILE A 84 15.53 2.32 10.91
N LEU A 85 14.69 3.08 11.62
CA LEU A 85 14.10 2.71 12.90
C LEU A 85 12.62 2.37 12.69
N LYS A 86 12.13 1.36 13.41
CA LYS A 86 10.78 0.79 13.23
C LYS A 86 9.97 0.69 14.54
N PRO A 87 9.77 1.79 15.30
CA PRO A 87 8.93 1.75 16.50
C PRO A 87 7.53 1.20 16.17
N THR A 88 7.12 0.15 16.89
CA THR A 88 5.88 -0.59 16.64
C THR A 88 5.03 -0.61 17.90
N TYR A 89 3.75 -0.27 17.76
CA TYR A 89 2.80 -0.17 18.86
C TYR A 89 1.58 -1.04 18.59
N ASN A 90 1.08 -1.72 19.61
CA ASN A 90 -0.17 -2.48 19.52
C ASN A 90 -1.34 -1.53 19.75
N ILE A 91 -2.31 -1.52 18.84
CA ILE A 91 -3.50 -0.69 18.94
C ILE A 91 -4.75 -1.55 18.86
N THR A 92 -5.63 -1.41 19.86
CA THR A 92 -6.96 -2.02 19.81
C THR A 92 -7.97 -0.97 19.36
N ALA A 93 -8.56 -1.20 18.20
CA ALA A 93 -9.70 -0.42 17.72
C ALA A 93 -10.98 -0.99 18.34
N SER A 94 -11.48 -0.34 19.38
CA SER A 94 -12.73 -0.77 20.02
C SER A 94 -13.92 -0.57 19.08
N ARG A 95 -14.83 -1.55 19.07
CA ARG A 95 -16.16 -1.37 18.49
C ARG A 95 -16.80 -0.17 19.20
N LEU A 96 -17.47 0.72 18.45
CA LEU A 96 -18.59 1.48 19.01
C LEU A 96 -19.40 0.50 19.87
N PRO A 97 -19.76 0.80 21.13
CA PRO A 97 -20.42 -0.16 21.99
C PRO A 97 -21.71 -0.56 21.29
N TRP A 98 -21.71 -1.73 20.64
CA TRP A 98 -22.89 -2.28 19.98
C TRP A 98 -24.00 -2.38 21.01
N ASP A 99 -23.67 -2.52 22.28
CA ASP A 99 -24.53 -2.45 23.45
C ASP A 99 -25.39 -1.17 23.48
N ALA A 100 -24.85 -0.02 23.06
CA ALA A 100 -25.60 1.23 22.97
C ALA A 100 -26.55 1.24 21.75
N ILE A 101 -26.10 0.73 20.60
CA ILE A 101 -26.93 0.64 19.38
C ILE A 101 -28.03 -0.41 19.54
N LEU A 102 -27.69 -1.60 20.04
CA LEU A 102 -28.61 -2.68 20.41
C LEU A 102 -29.52 -2.26 21.56
N GLY A 103 -29.05 -1.43 22.49
CA GLY A 103 -29.89 -0.82 23.53
C GLY A 103 -30.96 0.09 22.94
N VAL A 104 -30.60 0.95 21.99
CA VAL A 104 -31.56 1.81 21.26
C VAL A 104 -32.51 0.98 20.40
N LEU A 105 -32.00 0.01 19.64
CA LEU A 105 -32.82 -0.89 18.81
C LEU A 105 -33.75 -1.77 19.66
N GLY A 106 -33.28 -2.25 20.81
CA GLY A 106 -34.04 -3.02 21.78
C GLY A 106 -35.15 -2.19 22.43
N LEU A 107 -34.87 -0.93 22.78
CA LEU A 107 -35.88 0.00 23.28
C LEU A 107 -36.98 0.26 22.22
N LEU A 108 -36.58 0.50 20.97
CA LEU A 108 -37.51 0.63 19.84
C LEU A 108 -38.32 -0.66 19.61
N PHE A 109 -37.71 -1.84 19.81
CA PHE A 109 -38.39 -3.14 19.73
C PHE A 109 -39.46 -3.30 20.82
N VAL A 110 -39.16 -2.96 22.07
CA VAL A 110 -40.11 -3.03 23.20
C VAL A 110 -41.28 -2.06 22.99
N ILE A 111 -40.99 -0.82 22.58
CA ILE A 111 -42.01 0.20 22.29
C ILE A 111 -42.91 -0.24 21.12
N GLY A 112 -42.34 -0.85 20.07
CA GLY A 112 -43.10 -1.36 18.92
C GLY A 112 -43.96 -2.59 19.23
N ARG A 113 -43.47 -3.51 20.07
CA ARG A 113 -44.16 -4.76 20.44
C ARG A 113 -45.42 -4.51 21.27
N TRP A 114 -45.48 -3.41 22.02
CA TRP A 114 -46.60 -3.10 22.91
C TRP A 114 -47.85 -2.60 22.16
N ARG A 115 -47.73 -2.10 20.92
CA ARG A 115 -48.85 -1.37 20.29
C ARG A 115 -49.62 -2.08 19.17
N TYR A 116 -49.10 -3.06 18.41
CA TYR A 116 -49.85 -3.54 17.21
C TYR A 116 -49.56 -4.99 16.74
N ARG A 117 -50.26 -5.98 17.33
CA ARG A 117 -50.16 -7.40 16.92
C ARG A 117 -50.88 -7.65 15.56
N ARG A 118 -50.15 -7.69 14.44
CA ARG A 118 -50.30 -8.64 13.29
C ARG A 118 -49.82 -8.11 11.91
N LYS A 119 -49.59 -6.81 11.71
CA LYS A 119 -49.06 -6.26 10.43
C LYS A 119 -47.59 -5.77 10.47
N LEU A 120 -46.91 -5.89 11.61
CA LEU A 120 -45.59 -5.28 11.87
C LEU A 120 -44.38 -6.00 11.26
N TRP A 121 -44.48 -7.27 10.87
CA TRP A 121 -43.30 -8.05 10.48
C TRP A 121 -42.65 -7.55 9.17
N TYR A 122 -43.45 -7.07 8.21
CA TYR A 122 -42.93 -6.39 7.01
C TYR A 122 -42.19 -5.09 7.32
N GLY A 123 -42.66 -4.35 8.33
CA GLY A 123 -41.98 -3.12 8.78
C GLY A 123 -40.61 -3.40 9.39
N TYR A 124 -40.46 -4.50 10.12
CA TYR A 124 -39.17 -4.90 10.70
C TYR A 124 -38.17 -5.38 9.65
N LEU A 125 -38.61 -6.17 8.66
CA LEU A 125 -37.75 -6.58 7.55
C LEU A 125 -37.26 -5.36 6.76
N LEU A 126 -38.18 -4.44 6.43
CA LEU A 126 -37.82 -3.22 5.70
C LEU A 126 -36.88 -2.33 6.54
N GLY A 127 -37.17 -2.14 7.83
CA GLY A 127 -36.32 -1.36 8.73
C GLY A 127 -34.93 -1.97 8.92
N GLY A 128 -34.83 -3.30 9.05
CA GLY A 128 -33.56 -4.02 9.14
C GLY A 128 -32.72 -3.86 7.87
N VAL A 129 -33.33 -4.01 6.70
CA VAL A 129 -32.66 -3.79 5.40
C VAL A 129 -32.15 -2.36 5.28
N LEU A 130 -32.94 -1.35 5.68
CA LEU A 130 -32.51 0.05 5.62
C LEU A 130 -31.34 0.35 6.57
N ILE A 131 -31.30 -0.27 7.76
CA ILE A 131 -30.17 -0.13 8.69
C ILE A 131 -28.90 -0.74 8.10
N VAL A 132 -28.99 -1.93 7.49
CA VAL A 132 -27.84 -2.58 6.86
C VAL A 132 -27.33 -1.75 5.68
N ILE A 133 -28.22 -1.20 4.86
CA ILE A 133 -27.85 -0.30 3.75
C ILE A 133 -27.18 0.97 4.30
N ALA A 134 -27.76 1.63 5.31
CA ALA A 134 -27.20 2.84 5.89
C ALA A 134 -25.83 2.59 6.56
N ALA A 135 -25.67 1.46 7.25
CA ALA A 135 -24.40 1.05 7.83
C ALA A 135 -23.37 0.74 6.73
N GLY A 136 -23.77 0.05 5.67
CA GLY A 136 -22.92 -0.19 4.50
C GLY A 136 -22.44 1.10 3.85
N ILE A 137 -23.34 2.08 3.66
CA ILE A 137 -22.99 3.41 3.11
C ILE A 137 -22.07 4.17 4.07
N TYR A 138 -22.33 4.14 5.38
CA TYR A 138 -21.51 4.86 6.36
C TYR A 138 -20.09 4.28 6.47
N LEU A 139 -19.97 2.95 6.42
CA LEU A 139 -18.70 2.23 6.48
C LEU A 139 -17.94 2.26 5.14
N TYR A 140 -18.64 2.50 4.02
CA TYR A 140 -18.00 2.73 2.74
C TYR A 140 -17.36 4.12 2.71
N GLN A 141 -16.11 4.17 3.13
CA GLN A 141 -15.24 5.33 2.98
C GLN A 141 -14.38 5.08 1.73
N PRO A 142 -14.68 5.68 0.57
CA PRO A 142 -13.69 5.65 -0.51
C PRO A 142 -12.39 6.27 0.02
N ALA A 143 -11.23 5.71 -0.36
CA ALA A 143 -9.95 6.32 -0.04
C ALA A 143 -10.00 7.81 -0.44
N PRO A 144 -9.48 8.74 0.37
CA PRO A 144 -9.53 10.15 0.04
C PRO A 144 -8.73 10.40 -1.25
N ILE A 145 -9.44 10.59 -2.35
CA ILE A 145 -8.84 11.00 -3.63
C ILE A 145 -8.73 12.52 -3.60
N ALA A 146 -7.50 13.05 -3.65
CA ALA A 146 -7.27 14.48 -3.79
C ALA A 146 -7.15 14.83 -5.27
N CYS A 147 -8.15 15.52 -5.84
CA CYS A 147 -8.12 15.97 -7.23
C CYS A 147 -7.98 17.49 -7.33
N ASP A 148 -7.21 17.94 -8.32
CA ASP A 148 -7.15 19.32 -8.80
C ASP A 148 -7.51 19.37 -10.30
N SER A 149 -7.32 20.54 -10.94
CA SER A 149 -7.58 20.70 -12.37
C SER A 149 -6.58 19.97 -13.28
N GLU A 150 -5.44 19.56 -12.73
CA GLU A 150 -4.36 18.90 -13.46
C GLU A 150 -4.41 17.39 -13.31
N GLY A 151 -5.00 16.84 -12.25
CA GLY A 151 -5.15 15.40 -12.03
C GLY A 151 -5.60 15.03 -10.63
N CYS A 152 -5.58 13.74 -10.33
CA CYS A 152 -5.87 13.19 -9.01
C CYS A 152 -4.64 12.50 -8.45
N LEU A 153 -4.27 12.85 -7.21
CA LEU A 153 -3.25 12.13 -6.46
C LEU A 153 -3.89 10.88 -5.84
N LEU A 154 -3.40 9.72 -6.24
CA LEU A 154 -3.97 8.42 -5.88
C LEU A 154 -2.90 7.54 -5.24
N PRO A 155 -3.20 6.87 -4.11
CA PRO A 155 -2.38 5.76 -3.66
C PRO A 155 -2.55 4.61 -4.65
N ILE A 156 -1.46 4.23 -5.32
CA ILE A 156 -1.43 3.05 -6.17
C ILE A 156 -0.57 1.97 -5.50
N HIS A 157 -1.07 0.74 -5.62
CA HIS A 157 -0.36 -0.47 -5.25
C HIS A 157 -0.37 -1.35 -6.48
N TRP A 158 0.72 -1.32 -7.24
CA TRP A 158 0.83 -2.06 -8.49
C TRP A 158 1.81 -3.21 -8.38
N HIS A 159 1.50 -4.28 -9.09
CA HIS A 159 2.37 -5.43 -9.27
C HIS A 159 2.54 -5.75 -10.76
N ALA A 160 3.75 -6.11 -11.16
CA ALA A 160 4.01 -6.70 -12.47
C ALA A 160 4.87 -7.95 -12.32
N GLU A 161 4.58 -8.98 -13.10
CA GLU A 161 5.35 -10.22 -13.13
C GLU A 161 6.52 -10.09 -14.11
N LEU A 162 7.70 -10.57 -13.74
CA LEU A 162 8.92 -10.39 -14.53
C LEU A 162 9.67 -11.71 -14.75
N ASN A 163 9.45 -12.31 -15.91
CA ASN A 163 10.13 -13.55 -16.30
C ASN A 163 11.42 -13.26 -17.06
N ILE A 164 12.57 -13.54 -16.44
CA ILE A 164 13.88 -13.27 -17.04
C ILE A 164 14.56 -14.60 -17.39
N SER A 165 15.00 -14.75 -18.64
CA SER A 165 15.82 -15.89 -19.08
C SER A 165 17.05 -15.44 -19.85
N VAL A 166 18.21 -15.98 -19.51
CA VAL A 166 19.49 -15.73 -20.18
C VAL A 166 20.12 -17.05 -20.56
N CYS A 167 20.32 -17.27 -21.86
CA CYS A 167 20.86 -18.50 -22.42
C CYS A 167 20.10 -19.76 -21.94
N GLY A 168 18.76 -19.65 -21.85
CA GLY A 168 17.87 -20.73 -21.40
C GLY A 168 17.85 -20.96 -19.88
N ASN A 169 18.55 -20.16 -19.09
CA ASN A 169 18.51 -20.23 -17.62
C ASN A 169 17.65 -19.10 -17.07
N GLU A 170 16.76 -19.42 -16.12
CA GLU A 170 16.00 -18.41 -15.40
C GLU A 170 16.93 -17.56 -14.52
N VAL A 171 16.66 -16.26 -14.49
CA VAL A 171 17.35 -15.28 -13.64
C VAL A 171 16.35 -14.75 -12.63
N PHE A 172 16.75 -14.73 -11.36
CA PHE A 172 15.96 -14.17 -10.27
C PHE A 172 16.50 -12.80 -9.88
N LEU A 173 15.59 -11.84 -9.72
CA LEU A 173 15.92 -10.57 -9.10
C LEU A 173 16.20 -10.73 -7.60
N PRO A 174 17.05 -9.89 -7.01
CA PRO A 174 17.17 -9.83 -5.56
C PRO A 174 15.85 -9.32 -4.96
N GLU A 175 15.45 -9.86 -3.81
CA GLU A 175 14.22 -9.49 -3.09
C GLU A 175 14.38 -8.15 -2.37
N GLU A 176 13.32 -7.33 -2.32
CA GLU A 176 13.23 -6.11 -1.51
C GLU A 176 14.35 -5.09 -1.78
N VAL A 177 14.80 -4.99 -3.04
CA VAL A 177 15.80 -4.02 -3.48
C VAL A 177 15.13 -2.83 -4.15
N GLY A 178 15.43 -1.66 -3.60
CA GLY A 178 14.97 -0.36 -4.10
C GLY A 178 14.50 0.53 -2.96
N ASP A 179 13.93 1.69 -3.30
CA ASP A 179 13.21 2.50 -2.32
C ASP A 179 11.81 1.89 -2.08
N LEU A 180 11.52 1.50 -0.84
CA LEU A 180 10.21 0.95 -0.44
C LEU A 180 9.07 1.96 -0.65
N ASN A 181 9.41 3.23 -0.86
CA ASN A 181 8.47 4.32 -1.16
C ASN A 181 8.30 4.58 -2.66
N ALA A 182 8.96 3.78 -3.48
CA ALA A 182 8.92 3.85 -4.92
C ALA A 182 8.86 2.42 -5.49
N GLN A 183 9.24 2.28 -6.75
CA GLN A 183 9.38 0.97 -7.38
C GLN A 183 10.55 0.20 -6.77
N HIS A 184 10.27 -1.01 -6.31
CA HIS A 184 11.23 -1.95 -5.74
C HIS A 184 10.88 -3.37 -6.18
N THR A 185 11.79 -4.31 -5.94
CA THR A 185 11.50 -5.73 -6.12
C THR A 185 10.73 -6.26 -4.91
N HIS A 186 9.71 -7.08 -5.13
CA HIS A 186 8.91 -7.65 -4.03
C HIS A 186 9.66 -8.77 -3.28
N ASN A 187 9.11 -9.20 -2.14
CA ASN A 187 9.52 -10.43 -1.46
C ASN A 187 9.17 -11.71 -2.24
N ASP A 188 8.28 -11.61 -3.23
CA ASP A 188 7.99 -12.69 -4.15
C ASP A 188 9.02 -12.65 -5.28
N THR A 189 9.60 -13.81 -5.59
CA THR A 189 10.59 -13.93 -6.66
C THR A 189 10.04 -13.36 -7.97
N ASN A 190 10.81 -12.49 -8.61
CA ASN A 190 10.53 -11.98 -9.96
C ASN A 190 9.22 -11.17 -10.09
N ARG A 191 8.81 -10.52 -9.01
CA ARG A 191 7.66 -9.62 -9.02
C ARG A 191 8.10 -8.19 -8.73
N LEU A 192 7.72 -7.27 -9.62
CA LEU A 192 7.87 -5.84 -9.41
C LEU A 192 6.77 -5.33 -8.51
N HIS A 193 7.11 -4.38 -7.66
CA HIS A 193 6.20 -3.83 -6.68
C HIS A 193 6.35 -2.32 -6.62
N LEU A 194 5.22 -1.64 -6.49
CA LEU A 194 5.17 -0.20 -6.34
C LEU A 194 4.11 0.18 -5.33
N HIS A 195 4.56 0.86 -4.27
CA HIS A 195 3.71 1.66 -3.39
C HIS A 195 4.04 3.12 -3.63
N ALA A 196 3.14 3.85 -4.28
CA ALA A 196 3.37 5.27 -4.52
C ALA A 196 2.08 6.08 -4.51
N MET A 197 2.20 7.33 -4.09
CA MET A 197 1.23 8.36 -4.41
C MET A 197 1.55 8.89 -5.81
N THR A 198 0.75 8.52 -6.80
CA THR A 198 0.96 8.95 -8.19
C THR A 198 -0.12 9.93 -8.64
N LYS A 199 0.25 10.88 -9.50
CA LYS A 199 -0.71 11.80 -10.11
C LYS A 199 -1.25 11.14 -11.38
N MET A 200 -2.53 10.82 -11.39
CA MET A 200 -3.23 10.35 -12.59
C MET A 200 -4.06 11.48 -13.20
N ASN A 201 -4.44 11.35 -14.47
CA ASN A 201 -5.44 12.23 -15.05
C ASN A 201 -6.77 12.11 -14.28
N VAL A 202 -7.68 13.08 -14.48
CA VAL A 202 -8.96 13.14 -13.76
C VAL A 202 -9.80 11.86 -13.94
N ASP A 203 -9.71 11.22 -15.11
CA ASP A 203 -10.42 9.99 -15.41
C ASP A 203 -9.74 8.71 -14.87
N GLN A 204 -8.57 8.85 -14.24
CA GLN A 204 -7.79 7.75 -13.67
C GLN A 204 -7.40 6.67 -14.68
N THR A 205 -7.23 7.06 -15.95
CA THR A 205 -6.88 6.16 -17.05
C THR A 205 -5.40 6.23 -17.43
N ALA A 206 -4.67 7.24 -16.96
CA ALA A 206 -3.28 7.44 -17.32
C ALA A 206 -2.49 8.14 -16.20
N LEU A 207 -1.22 7.76 -16.07
CA LEU A 207 -0.23 8.45 -15.24
C LEU A 207 0.15 9.78 -15.88
N LEU A 208 0.28 10.83 -15.05
CA LEU A 208 0.81 12.12 -15.47
C LEU A 208 2.33 12.22 -15.27
N THR A 209 2.91 11.31 -14.49
CA THR A 209 4.36 11.17 -14.27
C THR A 209 4.87 9.78 -14.68
N PRO A 210 4.63 9.33 -15.92
CA PRO A 210 4.97 7.97 -16.36
C PRO A 210 6.47 7.68 -16.28
N ASP A 211 7.32 8.69 -16.39
CA ASP A 211 8.78 8.54 -16.31
C ASP A 211 9.27 7.96 -14.98
N GLN A 212 8.48 8.02 -13.90
CA GLN A 212 8.85 7.49 -12.58
C GLN A 212 8.67 5.96 -12.47
N HIS A 213 8.14 5.32 -13.52
CA HIS A 213 7.75 3.91 -13.51
C HIS A 213 8.43 3.16 -14.67
N LYS A 214 9.60 3.62 -15.09
CA LYS A 214 10.38 2.97 -16.15
C LYS A 214 11.04 1.70 -15.63
N LEU A 215 10.97 0.63 -16.41
CA LEU A 215 11.60 -0.64 -16.09
C LEU A 215 13.12 -0.50 -15.91
N GLY A 216 13.77 0.40 -16.66
CA GLY A 216 15.18 0.71 -16.52
C GLY A 216 15.60 1.17 -15.13
N ASP A 217 14.75 1.92 -14.43
CA ASP A 217 15.04 2.43 -13.08
C ASP A 217 15.05 1.31 -12.04
N VAL A 218 14.18 0.32 -12.17
CA VAL A 218 14.19 -0.89 -11.31
C VAL A 218 15.53 -1.63 -11.48
N PHE A 219 15.93 -1.84 -12.73
CA PHE A 219 17.20 -2.53 -13.02
C PHE A 219 18.42 -1.71 -12.58
N GLN A 220 18.37 -0.38 -12.70
CA GLN A 220 19.41 0.49 -12.18
C GLN A 220 19.56 0.36 -10.66
N GLN A 221 18.45 0.32 -9.90
CA GLN A 221 18.46 0.14 -8.45
C GLN A 221 19.04 -1.22 -8.02
N THR A 222 18.80 -2.28 -8.80
CA THR A 222 19.39 -3.61 -8.58
C THR A 222 20.84 -3.73 -9.08
N GLY A 223 21.39 -2.70 -9.73
CA GLY A 223 22.72 -2.74 -10.33
C GLY A 223 22.82 -3.63 -11.58
N ILE A 224 21.69 -4.04 -12.14
CA ILE A 224 21.61 -4.83 -13.36
C ILE A 224 21.53 -3.86 -14.55
N ARG A 225 22.44 -3.99 -15.50
CA ARG A 225 22.36 -3.23 -16.74
C ARG A 225 21.17 -3.72 -17.55
N PHE A 226 20.28 -2.83 -17.97
CA PHE A 226 19.20 -3.15 -18.89
C PHE A 226 19.01 -2.02 -19.90
N ASN A 227 19.01 -2.36 -21.18
CA ASN A 227 18.60 -1.47 -22.27
C ASN A 227 18.28 -2.28 -23.54
N SER A 228 17.91 -1.59 -24.62
CA SER A 228 17.59 -2.20 -25.93
C SER A 228 18.65 -3.13 -26.55
N THR A 229 19.89 -3.10 -26.06
CA THR A 229 20.99 -3.91 -26.59
C THR A 229 21.55 -4.91 -25.60
N CYS A 230 21.37 -4.72 -24.30
CA CYS A 230 22.04 -5.51 -23.28
C CYS A 230 21.18 -5.77 -22.06
N PHE A 231 21.33 -6.97 -21.49
CA PHE A 231 20.82 -7.35 -20.18
C PHE A 231 21.97 -7.95 -19.34
N SER A 232 22.23 -7.37 -18.17
CA SER A 232 23.38 -7.68 -17.32
C SER A 232 24.70 -7.59 -18.12
N SER A 233 25.46 -8.69 -18.21
CA SER A 233 26.69 -8.80 -18.98
C SER A 233 26.51 -9.22 -20.44
N TYR A 234 25.28 -9.53 -20.88
CA TYR A 234 24.99 -10.07 -22.21
C TYR A 234 24.41 -8.99 -23.11
N CYS A 235 25.01 -8.81 -24.28
CA CYS A 235 24.60 -7.87 -25.31
C CYS A 235 24.28 -8.59 -26.62
N ASN A 236 23.43 -7.98 -27.45
CA ASN A 236 23.12 -8.47 -28.79
C ASN A 236 24.41 -8.78 -29.57
N GLY A 237 24.56 -10.03 -29.99
CA GLY A 237 25.77 -10.52 -30.66
C GLY A 237 26.64 -11.43 -29.79
N ASP A 238 26.52 -11.38 -28.47
CA ASP A 238 27.22 -12.27 -27.56
C ASP A 238 26.72 -13.71 -27.72
N ALA A 239 27.62 -14.68 -27.62
CA ALA A 239 27.25 -16.09 -27.79
C ALA A 239 26.76 -16.70 -26.48
N CYS A 240 25.62 -17.38 -26.51
CA CYS A 240 25.25 -18.32 -25.46
C CYS A 240 26.00 -19.65 -25.68
N ILE A 241 26.41 -20.31 -24.60
CA ILE A 241 27.20 -21.56 -24.68
C ILE A 241 26.45 -22.61 -25.50
N GLY A 242 27.07 -23.09 -26.58
CA GLY A 242 26.47 -24.10 -27.46
C GLY A 242 25.46 -23.56 -28.48
N SER A 243 25.38 -22.24 -28.64
CA SER A 243 24.48 -21.57 -29.59
C SER A 243 25.23 -20.53 -30.43
N GLY A 244 24.52 -19.86 -31.33
CA GLY A 244 25.04 -18.77 -32.16
C GLY A 244 25.12 -17.44 -31.39
N ALA A 245 25.23 -16.36 -32.16
CA ALA A 245 25.11 -15.00 -31.61
C ALA A 245 23.68 -14.78 -31.09
N GLY A 246 23.56 -14.48 -29.79
CA GLY A 246 22.29 -14.30 -29.11
C GLY A 246 21.69 -12.90 -29.32
N LYS A 247 20.40 -12.80 -29.02
CA LYS A 247 19.59 -11.58 -29.18
C LYS A 247 18.67 -11.38 -27.98
N LEU A 248 18.69 -10.17 -27.45
CA LEU A 248 17.77 -9.68 -26.43
C LEU A 248 16.39 -9.39 -27.03
N ARG A 249 15.37 -9.93 -26.38
CA ARG A 249 13.96 -9.77 -26.74
C ARG A 249 13.18 -9.45 -25.47
N MET A 250 12.19 -8.58 -25.61
CA MET A 250 11.24 -8.29 -24.54
C MET A 250 9.82 -8.48 -25.07
N THR A 251 8.96 -9.06 -24.25
CA THR A 251 7.52 -9.07 -24.47
C THR A 251 6.80 -8.53 -23.26
N VAL A 252 5.65 -7.89 -23.48
CA VAL A 252 4.73 -7.49 -22.43
C VAL A 252 3.37 -8.06 -22.77
N ASN A 253 2.77 -8.81 -21.84
CA ASN A 253 1.49 -9.49 -22.03
C ASN A 253 1.47 -10.38 -23.29
N GLY A 254 2.61 -11.02 -23.58
CA GLY A 254 2.81 -11.89 -24.75
C GLY A 254 3.09 -11.17 -26.07
N GLU A 255 2.99 -9.84 -26.12
CA GLU A 255 3.28 -9.05 -27.32
C GLU A 255 4.71 -8.51 -27.32
N ALA A 256 5.36 -8.48 -28.49
CA ALA A 256 6.71 -7.96 -28.61
C ALA A 256 6.76 -6.47 -28.28
N ASN A 257 7.66 -6.08 -27.38
CA ASN A 257 7.86 -4.68 -26.99
C ASN A 257 9.34 -4.28 -27.24
N THR A 258 9.55 -3.08 -27.77
CA THR A 258 10.88 -2.55 -28.13
C THR A 258 11.29 -1.32 -27.33
N GLU A 259 10.56 -0.99 -26.27
CA GLU A 259 10.84 0.16 -25.40
C GLU A 259 11.89 -0.19 -24.33
N TYR A 260 11.98 -1.47 -23.93
CA TYR A 260 13.01 -1.99 -23.01
C TYR A 260 13.10 -1.18 -21.70
N ASP A 261 14.24 -0.52 -21.46
CA ASP A 261 14.50 0.30 -20.29
C ASP A 261 13.58 1.51 -20.18
N GLU A 262 13.07 1.99 -21.31
CA GLU A 262 12.12 3.11 -21.37
C GLU A 262 10.67 2.65 -21.18
N TYR A 263 10.41 1.34 -21.09
CA TYR A 263 9.05 0.83 -20.92
C TYR A 263 8.48 1.23 -19.55
N VAL A 264 7.31 1.86 -19.57
CA VAL A 264 6.56 2.24 -18.37
C VAL A 264 5.57 1.14 -18.06
N TRP A 265 5.86 0.36 -17.01
CA TRP A 265 5.04 -0.77 -16.61
C TRP A 265 3.78 -0.33 -15.85
N ILE A 266 2.71 -1.11 -15.96
CA ILE A 266 1.44 -0.89 -15.28
C ILE A 266 1.04 -2.11 -14.46
N ASP A 267 0.02 -1.95 -13.61
CA ASP A 267 -0.51 -3.05 -12.79
C ASP A 267 -0.99 -4.22 -13.63
N GLY A 268 -0.57 -5.42 -13.25
CA GLY A 268 -0.94 -6.68 -13.88
C GLY A 268 -0.15 -7.04 -15.13
N ASP A 269 0.85 -6.26 -15.53
CA ASP A 269 1.70 -6.62 -16.66
C ASP A 269 2.46 -7.93 -16.42
N GLU A 270 2.52 -8.77 -17.45
CA GLU A 270 3.40 -9.93 -17.54
C GLU A 270 4.56 -9.59 -18.49
N ILE A 271 5.71 -9.24 -17.92
CA ILE A 271 6.90 -8.84 -18.66
C ILE A 271 7.83 -10.05 -18.79
N ALA A 272 8.30 -10.34 -20.00
CA ALA A 272 9.33 -11.34 -20.21
C ALA A 272 10.55 -10.75 -20.93
N ILE A 273 11.74 -10.99 -20.37
CA ILE A 273 13.02 -10.56 -20.94
C ILE A 273 13.83 -11.81 -21.23
N VAL A 274 14.16 -12.03 -22.51
CA VAL A 274 14.84 -13.24 -22.98
C VAL A 274 16.09 -12.85 -23.76
N PHE A 275 17.22 -13.45 -23.40
CA PHE A 275 18.45 -13.42 -24.20
C PHE A 275 18.77 -14.84 -24.69
N GLU A 276 18.67 -15.07 -26.00
CA GLU A 276 18.86 -16.40 -26.65
C GLU A 276 19.54 -16.30 -28.01
#